data_AF-A0A2V2YSY3-F1
#
_entry.id   AF-A0A2V2YSY3-F1
#
_cell.length_a   1.000
_cell.length_b   1.000
_cell.length_c   1.000
_cell.angle_alpha   90.00
_cell.angle_beta   90.00
_cell.angle_gamma   90.00
#
_symmetry.space_group_name_H-M   'P 1'
#
loop_
_entity.id
_entity.type
_entity.pdbx_description
1 polymer ?
#
loop_
_entity_poly.entity_id
_entity_poly.type
_entity_poly.pdbx_seq_one_letter_code
_entity_poly.pdbx_strand_id
1 'polypeptide(L)'
;MKKAVIFGASGFVGSNLLDELLNHSSYEQVTVIVRKPLSIQHPKLTMLVGDYYALPDLKDQIAADDVFIALGGTTPKIDLAYPVLAAQTAKEKGAKSVCVITAVGASLRSRLSYLRVKGEIEQKLIALDFEHTHIFRPCMIMGKRKGVRLIEKTILTIWQLLNPLFVAGMSRYKGMDARNIARAMRNAVNHQSDKVMIYHWKEMNGLLQIPAR
;
A
#
# COMPACT_ATOMS: atom_id res chain seq x y z
N MET A 1 19.47 6.35 -10.27
CA MET A 1 18.14 6.79 -9.78
C MET A 1 17.48 5.57 -9.13
N LYS A 2 16.29 5.67 -8.53
CA LYS A 2 15.69 4.54 -7.80
C LYS A 2 14.93 3.57 -8.72
N LYS A 3 14.82 2.32 -8.30
CA LYS A 3 13.93 1.30 -8.88
C LYS A 3 12.80 0.99 -7.91
N ALA A 4 11.58 0.91 -8.42
CA ALA A 4 10.41 0.52 -7.64
C ALA A 4 9.89 -0.84 -8.08
N VAL A 5 9.36 -1.62 -7.14
CA VAL A 5 8.49 -2.76 -7.45
C VAL A 5 7.10 -2.57 -6.84
N ILE A 6 6.05 -2.81 -7.62
CA ILE A 6 4.66 -2.70 -7.17
C ILE A 6 3.96 -4.05 -7.23
N PHE A 7 3.40 -4.46 -6.10
CA PHE A 7 2.44 -5.55 -6.01
C PHE A 7 1.02 -4.97 -5.91
N GLY A 8 0.12 -5.42 -6.78
CA GLY A 8 -1.25 -4.91 -6.83
C GLY A 8 -1.44 -3.67 -7.71
N ALA A 9 -0.58 -3.46 -8.71
CA ALA A 9 -0.63 -2.30 -9.62
C ALA A 9 -1.93 -2.18 -10.44
N SER A 10 -2.70 -3.26 -10.61
CA SER A 10 -4.03 -3.22 -11.25
C SER A 10 -5.16 -2.83 -10.29
N GLY A 11 -4.86 -2.73 -9.00
CA GLY A 11 -5.82 -2.38 -7.94
C GLY A 11 -6.14 -0.89 -7.91
N PHE A 12 -7.13 -0.50 -7.11
CA PHE A 12 -7.65 0.87 -7.11
C PHE A 12 -6.62 1.93 -6.69
N VAL A 13 -5.86 1.68 -5.61
CA VAL A 13 -4.73 2.53 -5.23
C VAL A 13 -3.51 2.22 -6.09
N GLY A 14 -3.24 0.93 -6.36
CA GLY A 14 -2.05 0.50 -7.10
C GLY A 14 -1.96 1.08 -8.51
N SER A 15 -3.08 1.29 -9.20
CA SER A 15 -3.09 1.90 -10.54
C SER A 15 -2.73 3.38 -10.51
N ASN A 16 -3.19 4.11 -9.48
CA ASN A 16 -2.80 5.49 -9.27
C ASN A 16 -1.33 5.59 -8.84
N LEU A 17 -0.86 4.65 -8.02
CA LEU A 17 0.53 4.58 -7.62
C LEU A 17 1.45 4.29 -8.82
N LEU A 18 1.07 3.37 -9.69
CA LEU A 18 1.83 3.10 -10.92
C LEU A 18 1.99 4.38 -11.76
N ASP A 19 0.90 5.12 -11.97
CA ASP A 19 0.93 6.40 -12.69
C ASP A 19 1.84 7.43 -12.00
N GLU A 20 1.74 7.57 -10.68
CA GLU A 20 2.60 8.46 -9.90
C GLU A 20 4.08 8.11 -9.99
N LEU A 21 4.44 6.82 -9.96
CA LEU A 21 5.84 6.38 -10.01
C LEU A 21 6.44 6.50 -11.42
N LEU A 22 5.68 6.17 -12.46
CA LEU A 22 6.16 6.26 -13.86
C LEU A 22 6.48 7.72 -14.24
N ASN A 23 5.67 8.66 -13.77
CA ASN A 23 5.82 10.09 -14.04
C ASN A 23 6.82 10.80 -13.10
N HIS A 24 7.38 10.13 -12.09
CA HIS A 24 8.33 10.75 -11.16
C HIS A 24 9.78 10.64 -11.63
N SER A 25 10.55 11.73 -11.50
CA SER A 25 11.97 11.78 -11.87
C SER A 25 12.86 10.91 -10.98
N SER A 26 12.51 10.70 -9.71
CA SER A 26 13.31 9.87 -8.79
C SER A 26 13.41 8.40 -9.20
N TYR A 27 12.49 7.91 -10.04
CA TYR A 27 12.49 6.53 -10.51
C TYR A 27 12.94 6.43 -11.97
N GLU A 28 13.90 5.55 -12.22
CA GLU A 28 14.33 5.15 -13.57
C GLU A 28 13.57 3.93 -14.09
N GLN A 29 13.11 3.06 -13.18
CA GLN A 29 12.39 1.84 -13.52
C GLN A 29 11.30 1.54 -12.49
N VAL A 30 10.14 1.08 -12.98
CA VAL A 30 9.01 0.61 -12.18
C VAL A 30 8.63 -0.77 -12.66
N THR A 31 8.92 -1.79 -11.84
CA THR A 31 8.53 -3.18 -12.09
C THR A 31 7.17 -3.45 -11.44
N VAL A 32 6.25 -4.07 -12.16
CA VAL A 32 4.96 -4.49 -11.60
C VAL A 32 4.81 -6.00 -11.67
N ILE A 33 4.36 -6.61 -10.57
CA ILE A 33 3.99 -8.03 -10.54
C ILE A 33 2.47 -8.11 -10.69
N VAL A 34 2.02 -8.64 -11.83
CA VAL A 34 0.60 -8.64 -12.21
C VAL A 34 0.14 -10.00 -12.70
N ARG A 35 -1.09 -10.39 -12.37
CA ARG A 35 -1.66 -11.67 -12.82
C ARG A 35 -1.99 -11.71 -14.32
N LYS A 36 -2.14 -10.53 -14.94
CA LYS A 36 -2.43 -10.35 -16.36
C LYS A 36 -1.71 -9.07 -16.83
N PRO A 37 -1.23 -9.03 -18.09
CA PRO A 37 -0.66 -7.81 -18.66
C PRO A 37 -1.60 -6.61 -18.54
N LEU A 38 -1.04 -5.43 -18.28
CA LEU A 38 -1.78 -4.17 -18.29
C LEU A 38 -1.74 -3.54 -19.68
N SER A 39 -2.81 -2.86 -20.09
CA SER A 39 -2.86 -2.10 -21.35
C SER A 39 -2.18 -0.73 -21.23
N ILE A 40 -0.98 -0.70 -20.65
CA ILE A 40 -0.18 0.51 -20.45
C ILE A 40 1.22 0.23 -21.00
N GLN A 41 1.77 1.20 -21.73
CA GLN A 41 3.15 1.18 -22.19
C GLN A 41 3.85 2.43 -21.67
N HIS A 42 5.07 2.25 -21.16
CA HIS A 42 5.89 3.36 -20.68
C HIS A 42 7.37 2.93 -20.70
N PRO A 43 8.32 3.80 -21.06
CA PRO A 43 9.74 3.44 -21.15
C PRO A 43 10.34 2.93 -19.83
N LYS A 44 9.82 3.39 -18.69
CA LYS A 44 10.25 2.94 -17.35
C LYS A 44 9.55 1.67 -16.85
N LEU A 45 8.51 1.19 -17.55
CA LEU A 45 7.65 0.11 -17.05
C LEU A 45 8.20 -1.27 -17.43
N THR A 46 8.41 -2.11 -16.43
CA THR A 46 8.65 -3.55 -16.61
C THR A 46 7.47 -4.33 -16.03
N MET A 47 6.86 -5.22 -16.82
CA MET A 47 5.76 -6.07 -16.36
C MET A 47 6.24 -7.51 -16.22
N LEU A 48 6.14 -8.06 -15.01
CA LEU A 48 6.34 -9.49 -14.77
C LEU A 48 4.97 -10.12 -14.51
N VAL A 49 4.61 -11.09 -15.35
CA VAL A 49 3.31 -11.76 -15.25
C VAL A 49 3.43 -12.93 -14.28
N GLY A 50 2.77 -12.80 -13.13
CA GLY A 50 2.81 -13.81 -12.08
C GLY A 50 1.91 -13.46 -10.90
N ASP A 51 1.73 -14.44 -10.02
CA ASP A 51 1.02 -14.30 -8.77
C ASP A 51 1.86 -14.80 -7.58
N TYR A 52 1.23 -15.07 -6.44
CA TYR A 52 1.90 -15.61 -5.26
C TYR A 52 2.73 -16.87 -5.54
N TYR A 53 2.22 -17.78 -6.38
CA TYR A 53 2.87 -19.06 -6.63
C TYR A 53 4.04 -18.93 -7.62
N ALA A 54 3.96 -17.98 -8.55
CA ALA A 54 5.02 -17.73 -9.53
C ALA A 54 6.12 -16.78 -9.02
N LEU A 55 5.87 -16.03 -7.93
CA LEU A 55 6.83 -15.03 -7.42
C LEU A 55 8.24 -15.60 -7.12
N PRO A 56 8.41 -16.81 -6.55
CA PRO A 56 9.73 -17.39 -6.36
C PRO A 56 10.55 -17.53 -7.64
N ASP A 57 9.91 -17.85 -8.77
CA ASP A 57 10.57 -18.01 -10.07
C ASP A 57 10.88 -16.66 -10.73
N LEU A 58 10.13 -15.62 -10.36
CA LEU A 58 10.32 -14.26 -10.88
C LEU A 58 11.35 -13.45 -10.08
N LYS A 59 11.79 -13.93 -8.90
CA LYS A 59 12.61 -13.16 -7.96
C LYS A 59 13.88 -12.58 -8.62
N ASP A 60 14.53 -13.32 -9.51
CA ASP A 60 15.79 -12.91 -10.13
C ASP A 60 15.62 -11.80 -11.18
N GLN A 61 14.38 -11.53 -11.59
CA GLN A 61 14.02 -10.41 -12.45
C GLN A 61 13.59 -9.17 -11.66
N ILE A 62 13.54 -9.27 -10.32
CA ILE A 62 13.19 -8.16 -9.42
C ILE A 62 14.46 -7.49 -8.92
N ALA A 63 14.56 -6.19 -9.14
CA ALA A 63 15.53 -5.30 -8.51
C ALA A 63 14.79 -4.01 -8.12
N ALA A 64 14.85 -3.64 -6.84
CA ALA A 64 14.12 -2.50 -6.32
C ALA A 64 14.85 -1.87 -5.13
N ASP A 65 14.82 -0.54 -5.04
CA ASP A 65 15.18 0.21 -3.84
C ASP A 65 13.95 0.38 -2.92
N ASP A 66 12.76 0.50 -3.53
CA ASP A 66 11.49 0.66 -2.81
C ASP A 66 10.47 -0.39 -3.28
N VAL A 67 9.81 -1.06 -2.34
CA VAL A 67 8.69 -1.98 -2.60
C VAL A 67 7.37 -1.41 -2.13
N PHE A 68 6.37 -1.41 -3.02
CA PHE A 68 5.02 -0.95 -2.75
C PHE A 68 4.02 -2.09 -2.84
N ILE A 69 3.26 -2.31 -1.77
CA ILE A 69 2.30 -3.40 -1.63
C ILE A 69 0.91 -2.80 -1.50
N ALA A 70 0.23 -2.70 -2.64
CA ALA A 70 -1.17 -2.28 -2.78
C ALA A 70 -2.10 -3.49 -3.01
N LEU A 71 -1.74 -4.64 -2.46
CA LEU A 71 -2.53 -5.86 -2.55
C LEU A 71 -3.76 -5.77 -1.63
N GLY A 72 -4.92 -6.09 -2.21
CA GLY A 72 -6.16 -6.30 -1.49
C GLY A 72 -6.91 -7.44 -2.17
N GLY A 73 -6.97 -8.59 -1.52
CA GLY A 73 -7.75 -9.74 -1.95
C GLY A 73 -9.04 -9.86 -1.16
N THR A 74 -9.70 -10.99 -1.39
CA THR A 74 -11.01 -11.36 -0.82
C THR A 74 -10.90 -12.52 0.16
N THR A 75 -9.72 -13.12 0.33
CA THR A 75 -9.52 -14.31 1.18
C THR A 75 -8.41 -14.12 2.21
N PRO A 76 -8.67 -14.36 3.50
CA PRO A 76 -7.73 -14.07 4.60
C PRO A 76 -6.33 -14.67 4.45
N LYS A 77 -6.21 -15.90 3.91
CA LYS A 77 -4.93 -16.62 3.83
C LYS A 77 -3.98 -16.02 2.79
N ILE A 78 -4.49 -15.71 1.60
CA ILE A 78 -3.71 -15.07 0.53
C ILE A 78 -3.43 -13.61 0.89
N ASP A 79 -4.37 -12.94 1.56
CA ASP A 79 -4.23 -11.56 2.02
C ASP A 79 -3.11 -11.38 3.06
N LEU A 80 -2.77 -12.41 3.83
CA LEU A 80 -1.61 -12.40 4.73
C LEU A 80 -0.32 -12.82 4.02
N ALA A 81 -0.33 -13.98 3.37
CA ALA A 81 0.89 -14.62 2.88
C ALA A 81 1.55 -13.84 1.75
N TYR A 82 0.76 -13.30 0.82
CA TYR A 82 1.32 -12.69 -0.38
C TYR A 82 2.02 -11.35 -0.11
N PRO A 83 1.46 -10.40 0.67
CA PRO A 83 2.18 -9.19 1.08
C PRO A 83 3.52 -9.47 1.77
N VAL A 84 3.56 -10.49 2.65
CA VAL A 84 4.77 -10.83 3.39
C VAL A 84 5.83 -11.43 2.47
N LEU A 85 5.45 -12.37 1.59
CA LEU A 85 6.36 -12.93 0.59
C LEU A 85 6.88 -11.84 -0.36
N ALA A 86 6.01 -10.96 -0.84
CA ALA A 86 6.37 -9.84 -1.70
C ALA A 86 7.41 -8.92 -1.04
N ALA A 87 7.20 -8.55 0.22
CA ALA A 87 8.15 -7.75 0.99
C ALA A 87 9.49 -8.48 1.15
N GLN A 88 9.47 -9.75 1.58
CA GLN A 88 10.67 -10.54 1.78
C GLN A 88 11.48 -10.67 0.48
N THR A 89 10.84 -11.03 -0.64
CA THR A 89 11.49 -11.14 -1.94
C THR A 89 12.11 -9.81 -2.37
N ALA A 90 11.42 -8.69 -2.19
CA ALA A 90 11.98 -7.39 -2.52
C ALA A 90 13.17 -7.02 -1.62
N LYS A 91 13.12 -7.33 -0.32
CA LYS A 91 14.24 -7.10 0.61
C LYS A 91 15.48 -7.90 0.21
N GLU A 92 15.30 -9.18 -0.11
CA GLU A 92 16.38 -10.05 -0.61
C GLU A 92 17.02 -9.51 -1.91
N LYS A 93 16.27 -8.68 -2.65
CA LYS A 93 16.72 -8.03 -3.89
C LYS A 93 17.17 -6.58 -3.72
N GLY A 94 17.44 -6.18 -2.47
CA GLY A 94 18.06 -4.90 -2.14
C GLY A 94 17.10 -3.78 -1.78
N ALA A 95 15.79 -4.04 -1.68
CA ALA A 95 14.84 -3.00 -1.30
C ALA A 95 15.10 -2.53 0.14
N LYS A 96 15.24 -1.21 0.28
CA LYS A 96 15.52 -0.52 1.54
C LYS A 96 14.25 -0.06 2.22
N SER A 97 13.24 0.31 1.43
CA SER A 97 11.94 0.77 1.93
C SER A 97 10.80 -0.17 1.55
N VAL A 98 9.88 -0.42 2.48
CA VAL A 98 8.60 -1.07 2.20
C VAL A 98 7.43 -0.14 2.51
N CYS A 99 6.51 -0.02 1.56
CA CYS A 99 5.23 0.69 1.71
C CYS A 99 4.08 -0.30 1.59
N VAL A 100 3.23 -0.40 2.61
CA VAL A 100 2.09 -1.33 2.61
C VAL A 100 0.78 -0.62 2.94
N ILE A 101 -0.29 -0.96 2.22
CA ILE A 101 -1.65 -0.50 2.55
C ILE A 101 -2.36 -1.54 3.42
N THR A 102 -2.74 -1.12 4.63
CA THR A 102 -3.51 -1.90 5.58
C THR A 102 -4.86 -1.24 5.83
N ALA A 103 -5.25 -1.01 7.08
CA ALA A 103 -6.54 -0.42 7.42
C ALA A 103 -6.47 0.25 8.80
N VAL A 104 -7.27 1.30 8.98
CA VAL A 104 -7.50 1.86 10.32
C VAL A 104 -8.01 0.76 11.26
N GLY A 105 -7.45 0.68 12.47
CA GLY A 105 -7.82 -0.36 13.44
C GLY A 105 -7.17 -1.72 13.23
N ALA A 106 -6.22 -1.87 12.29
CA ALA A 106 -5.40 -3.06 12.17
C ALA A 106 -4.73 -3.41 13.52
N SER A 107 -4.95 -4.63 14.00
CA SER A 107 -4.49 -5.08 15.32
C SER A 107 -4.58 -6.59 15.46
N LEU A 108 -3.54 -7.22 16.00
CA LEU A 108 -3.52 -8.65 16.35
C LEU A 108 -4.65 -9.03 17.33
N ARG A 109 -5.10 -8.08 18.15
CA ARG A 109 -6.16 -8.30 19.17
C ARG A 109 -7.58 -8.06 18.62
N SER A 110 -7.72 -7.72 17.34
CA SER A 110 -9.03 -7.47 16.75
C SER A 110 -9.88 -8.73 16.70
N ARG A 111 -11.15 -8.60 17.09
CA ARG A 111 -12.17 -9.65 16.89
C ARG A 111 -12.54 -9.81 15.41
N LEU A 112 -12.45 -8.73 14.63
CA LEU A 112 -12.70 -8.75 13.19
C LEU A 112 -11.49 -9.37 12.46
N SER A 113 -11.72 -10.50 11.78
CA SER A 113 -10.69 -11.26 11.06
C SER A 113 -9.89 -10.39 10.07
N TYR A 114 -10.57 -9.52 9.32
CA TYR A 114 -9.94 -8.58 8.39
C TYR A 114 -8.87 -7.69 9.06
N LEU A 115 -9.23 -7.01 10.16
CA LEU A 115 -8.31 -6.12 10.88
C LEU A 115 -7.21 -6.90 11.60
N ARG A 116 -7.48 -8.14 12.00
CA ARG A 116 -6.48 -9.03 12.59
C ARG A 116 -5.43 -9.43 11.56
N VAL A 117 -5.84 -9.89 10.38
CA VAL A 117 -4.95 -10.18 9.25
C VAL A 117 -4.12 -8.96 8.88
N LYS A 118 -4.73 -7.77 8.79
CA LYS A 118 -3.98 -6.53 8.55
C LYS A 118 -2.94 -6.23 9.63
N GLY A 119 -3.26 -6.47 10.90
CA GLY A 119 -2.30 -6.34 12.00
C GLY A 119 -1.17 -7.37 11.94
N GLU A 120 -1.46 -8.61 11.51
CA GLU A 120 -0.46 -9.67 11.31
C GLU A 120 0.51 -9.32 10.17
N ILE A 121 0.03 -8.72 9.08
CA ILE A 121 0.88 -8.20 7.99
C ILE A 121 1.84 -7.15 8.56
N GLU A 122 1.32 -6.17 9.30
CA GLU A 122 2.15 -5.10 9.87
C GLU A 122 3.23 -5.65 10.79
N GLN A 123 2.88 -6.57 11.69
CA GLN A 123 3.85 -7.21 12.58
C GLN A 123 4.95 -7.94 11.80
N LYS A 124 4.57 -8.72 10.79
CA LYS A 124 5.53 -9.47 9.97
C LYS A 124 6.43 -8.54 9.16
N LEU A 125 5.89 -7.46 8.58
CA LEU A 125 6.68 -6.50 7.81
C LEU A 125 7.64 -5.69 8.69
N ILE A 126 7.22 -5.31 9.90
CA ILE A 126 8.12 -4.68 10.88
C ILE A 126 9.25 -5.64 11.25
N ALA A 127 8.94 -6.92 11.48
CA ALA A 127 9.94 -7.94 11.80
C ALA A 127 10.91 -8.26 10.65
N LEU A 128 10.55 -7.95 9.40
CA LEU A 128 11.48 -8.03 8.28
C LEU A 128 12.58 -6.98 8.36
N ASP A 129 12.47 -5.96 9.20
CA ASP A 129 13.54 -5.00 9.54
C ASP A 129 14.13 -4.25 8.33
N PHE A 130 13.27 -3.68 7.48
CA PHE A 130 13.71 -2.76 6.42
C PHE A 130 14.42 -1.54 7.00
N GLU A 131 15.24 -0.84 6.19
CA GLU A 131 15.77 0.48 6.58
C GLU A 131 14.61 1.43 6.88
N HIS A 132 13.53 1.35 6.08
CA HIS A 132 12.29 2.09 6.31
C HIS A 132 11.04 1.24 6.06
N THR A 133 10.14 1.20 7.03
CA THR A 133 8.84 0.52 6.96
C THR A 133 7.72 1.55 7.07
N HIS A 134 6.95 1.73 5.99
CA HIS A 134 5.84 2.68 5.90
C HIS A 134 4.50 1.93 5.81
N ILE A 135 3.65 2.12 6.81
CA ILE A 135 2.36 1.43 6.95
C ILE A 135 1.23 2.44 6.79
N PHE A 136 0.42 2.30 5.75
CA PHE A 136 -0.69 3.20 5.45
C PHE A 136 -2.00 2.58 5.94
N ARG A 137 -2.66 3.23 6.90
CA ARG A 137 -3.93 2.78 7.52
C ARG A 137 -5.10 3.67 7.11
N PRO A 138 -5.56 3.63 5.85
CA PRO A 138 -6.75 4.38 5.45
C PRO A 138 -8.01 3.84 6.14
N CYS A 139 -8.98 4.72 6.37
CA CYS A 139 -10.31 4.32 6.84
C CYS A 139 -11.25 3.99 5.67
N MET A 140 -11.32 4.89 4.70
CA MET A 140 -12.11 4.73 3.48
C MET A 140 -11.32 5.26 2.30
N ILE A 141 -11.31 4.51 1.21
CA ILE A 141 -10.63 4.88 -0.03
C ILE A 141 -11.68 5.36 -1.02
N MET A 142 -11.62 6.64 -1.37
CA MET A 142 -12.59 7.32 -2.24
C MET A 142 -12.06 7.44 -3.67
N GLY A 143 -12.96 7.70 -4.61
CA GLY A 143 -12.64 7.99 -6.01
C GLY A 143 -13.47 7.16 -6.99
N LYS A 144 -13.38 7.51 -8.28
CA LYS A 144 -14.18 6.85 -9.34
C LYS A 144 -13.54 5.51 -9.71
N ARG A 145 -14.14 4.40 -9.25
CA ARG A 145 -13.86 3.06 -9.76
C ARG A 145 -14.80 2.80 -10.95
N LYS A 146 -14.30 2.25 -12.07
CA LYS A 146 -15.20 1.56 -13.01
C LYS A 146 -15.77 0.34 -12.28
N GLY A 147 -16.95 0.46 -11.66
CA GLY A 147 -17.77 -0.68 -11.25
C GLY A 147 -17.82 -1.13 -9.78
N VAL A 148 -17.56 -0.29 -8.76
CA VAL A 148 -17.94 -0.66 -7.37
C VAL A 148 -18.62 0.50 -6.66
N ARG A 149 -19.94 0.33 -6.44
CA ARG A 149 -20.73 1.13 -5.52
C ARG A 149 -20.22 0.93 -4.10
N LEU A 150 -20.16 2.04 -3.40
CA LEU A 150 -19.50 2.26 -2.13
C LEU A 150 -19.79 1.20 -1.06
N ILE A 151 -18.75 0.84 -0.30
CA ILE A 151 -18.87 0.39 1.10
C ILE A 151 -19.14 1.63 1.98
N GLU A 152 -19.99 2.56 1.54
CA GLU A 152 -20.32 3.78 2.29
C GLU A 152 -21.35 3.47 3.37
N LYS A 153 -22.37 2.65 3.08
CA LYS A 153 -23.53 2.56 3.98
C LYS A 153 -23.31 1.68 5.20
N THR A 154 -22.68 0.51 5.07
CA THR A 154 -22.62 -0.45 6.17
C THR A 154 -21.66 -0.04 7.29
N ILE A 155 -20.54 0.61 6.97
CA ILE A 155 -19.56 1.05 7.98
C ILE A 155 -20.04 2.33 8.67
N LEU A 156 -20.65 3.28 7.95
CA LEU A 156 -21.18 4.51 8.55
C LEU A 156 -22.36 4.25 9.49
N THR A 157 -23.28 3.34 9.14
CA THR A 157 -24.44 3.03 10.00
C THR A 157 -24.02 2.32 11.30
N ILE A 158 -23.03 1.43 11.25
CA ILE A 158 -22.53 0.74 12.45
C ILE A 158 -21.75 1.71 13.37
N TRP A 159 -21.09 2.71 12.80
CA TRP A 159 -20.31 3.70 13.57
C TRP A 159 -21.14 4.84 14.16
N GLN A 160 -22.21 5.29 13.49
CA GLN A 160 -23.11 6.33 14.02
C GLN A 160 -23.86 5.88 15.28
N LEU A 161 -24.05 4.57 15.48
CA LEU A 161 -24.65 4.02 16.70
C LEU A 161 -23.70 3.96 17.91
N LEU A 162 -22.38 4.15 17.75
CA LEU A 162 -21.39 3.71 18.74
C LEU A 162 -20.65 4.79 19.57
N ASN A 163 -20.94 6.10 19.47
CA ASN A 163 -20.80 7.08 20.59
C ASN A 163 -20.80 8.57 20.15
N PRO A 164 -21.41 9.48 20.93
CA PRO A 164 -21.37 10.94 20.72
C PRO A 164 -20.21 11.71 21.40
N LEU A 165 -19.20 11.06 22.01
CA LEU A 165 -18.21 11.72 22.89
C LEU A 165 -16.76 11.88 22.35
N PHE A 166 -16.47 11.59 21.07
CA PHE A 166 -15.08 11.51 20.56
C PHE A 166 -14.67 12.60 19.56
N VAL A 167 -14.91 13.88 19.85
CA VAL A 167 -14.71 14.97 18.86
C VAL A 167 -13.24 15.33 18.57
N ALA A 168 -12.26 14.90 19.37
CA ALA A 168 -10.83 15.21 19.15
C ALA A 168 -10.01 14.13 18.42
N GLY A 169 -10.58 12.95 18.10
CA GLY A 169 -9.84 11.78 17.57
C GLY A 169 -10.32 11.27 16.20
N MET A 170 -11.16 12.04 15.50
CA MET A 170 -11.90 11.58 14.31
C MET A 170 -11.17 11.73 12.97
N SER A 171 -10.03 12.44 12.92
CA SER A 171 -9.32 12.69 11.65
C SER A 171 -8.92 11.40 10.95
N ARG A 172 -8.49 10.37 11.70
CA ARG A 172 -8.12 9.04 11.17
C ARG A 172 -9.24 8.28 10.46
N TYR A 173 -10.50 8.65 10.69
CA TYR A 173 -11.68 8.00 10.08
C TYR A 173 -12.18 8.71 8.82
N LYS A 174 -11.55 9.83 8.42
CA LYS A 174 -11.88 10.50 7.18
C LYS A 174 -11.47 9.65 5.97
N GLY A 175 -12.28 9.69 4.92
CA GLY A 175 -11.94 9.10 3.64
C GLY A 175 -10.79 9.86 2.96
N MET A 176 -10.04 9.16 2.12
CA MET A 176 -9.00 9.75 1.28
C MET A 176 -9.09 9.21 -0.15
N ASP A 177 -8.89 10.06 -1.14
CA ASP A 177 -8.87 9.66 -2.55
C ASP A 177 -7.72 8.68 -2.83
N ALA A 178 -7.95 7.66 -3.65
CA ALA A 178 -6.93 6.67 -4.01
C ALA A 178 -5.67 7.31 -4.60
N ARG A 179 -5.80 8.38 -5.38
CA ARG A 179 -4.66 9.16 -5.92
C ARG A 179 -3.88 9.85 -4.81
N ASN A 180 -4.56 10.39 -3.81
CA ASN A 180 -3.92 11.01 -2.66
C ASN A 180 -3.17 9.98 -1.80
N ILE A 181 -3.72 8.79 -1.60
CA ILE A 181 -2.99 7.70 -0.93
C ILE A 181 -1.74 7.32 -1.73
N ALA A 182 -1.86 7.15 -3.05
CA ALA A 182 -0.72 6.83 -3.93
C ALA A 182 0.39 7.90 -3.86
N ARG A 183 0.03 9.19 -3.92
CA ARG A 183 0.97 10.31 -3.76
C ARG A 183 1.64 10.31 -2.39
N ALA A 184 0.88 10.05 -1.32
CA ALA A 184 1.42 9.94 0.02
C ALA A 184 2.43 8.78 0.11
N MET A 185 2.13 7.61 -0.45
CA MET A 185 3.05 6.47 -0.50
C MET A 185 4.37 6.82 -1.19
N ARG A 186 4.31 7.47 -2.36
CA ARG A 186 5.50 7.95 -3.07
C ARG A 186 6.28 8.99 -2.26
N ASN A 187 5.61 9.92 -1.60
CA ASN A 187 6.28 10.96 -0.83
C ASN A 187 6.93 10.43 0.46
N ALA A 188 6.37 9.41 1.08
CA ALA A 188 6.90 8.81 2.31
C ALA A 188 8.32 8.25 2.14
N VAL A 189 8.57 7.53 1.04
CA VAL A 189 9.90 6.96 0.76
C VAL A 189 10.97 8.00 0.44
N ASN A 190 10.57 9.25 0.17
CA ASN A 190 11.49 10.37 -0.04
C ASN A 190 11.68 11.21 1.23
N HIS A 191 10.89 10.98 2.28
CA HIS A 191 10.90 11.71 3.55
C HIS A 191 11.00 10.74 4.71
N GLN A 192 12.18 10.13 4.81
CA GLN A 192 12.53 9.13 5.79
C GLN A 192 12.87 9.81 7.13
N SER A 193 12.03 9.64 8.15
CA SER A 193 12.32 10.05 9.53
C SER A 193 12.75 8.82 10.34
N ASP A 194 11.76 8.05 10.76
CA ASP A 194 11.95 6.88 11.61
C ASP A 194 11.99 5.59 10.78
N LYS A 195 12.58 4.55 11.37
CA LYS A 195 12.64 3.21 10.77
C LYS A 195 11.25 2.63 10.50
N VAL A 196 10.27 2.92 11.35
CA VAL A 196 8.88 2.46 11.20
C VAL A 196 7.93 3.64 11.35
N MET A 197 7.14 3.90 10.31
CA MET A 197 6.15 4.98 10.28
C MET A 197 4.77 4.44 9.96
N ILE A 198 3.78 4.84 10.75
CA ILE A 198 2.37 4.49 10.56
C ILE A 198 1.60 5.75 10.17
N TYR A 199 0.97 5.73 9.00
CA TYR A 199 0.26 6.87 8.43
C TYR A 199 -1.24 6.65 8.49
N HIS A 200 -1.93 7.45 9.30
CA HIS A 200 -3.37 7.64 9.21
C HIS A 200 -3.67 8.85 8.32
N TRP A 201 -4.95 9.24 8.25
CA TRP A 201 -5.40 10.31 7.37
C TRP A 201 -4.63 11.63 7.56
N LYS A 202 -4.30 12.01 8.80
CA LYS A 202 -3.62 13.28 9.08
C LYS A 202 -2.17 13.24 8.56
N GLU A 203 -1.46 12.15 8.83
CA GLU A 203 -0.07 11.97 8.43
C GLU A 203 0.04 11.83 6.91
N MET A 204 -0.89 11.09 6.28
CA MET A 204 -0.98 11.02 4.81
C MET A 204 -1.20 12.39 4.18
N ASN A 205 -2.06 13.24 4.74
CA ASN A 205 -2.23 14.61 4.23
C ASN A 205 -0.98 15.48 4.44
N GLY A 206 -0.27 15.29 5.56
CA GLY A 206 1.02 15.95 5.80
C GLY A 206 2.03 15.64 4.69
N LEU A 207 2.09 14.38 4.25
CA LEU A 207 2.96 13.96 3.14
C LEU A 207 2.60 14.64 1.81
N LEU A 208 1.34 15.02 1.58
CA LEU A 208 0.91 15.69 0.34
C LEU A 208 1.34 17.14 0.25
N GLN A 209 1.63 17.78 1.39
CA GLN A 209 2.08 19.16 1.46
C GLN A 209 3.58 19.31 1.20
N ILE A 210 4.32 18.19 1.16
CA ILE A 210 5.75 18.24 0.94
C ILE A 210 6.02 18.46 -0.56
N PRO A 211 6.81 19.48 -0.94
CA PRO A 211 7.15 19.73 -2.34
C PRO A 211 7.80 18.50 -2.97
N ALA A 212 7.40 18.16 -4.20
CA ALA A 212 8.11 17.17 -4.99
C ALA A 212 9.50 17.75 -5.33
N ARG A 213 10.55 17.19 -4.74
CA ARG A 213 11.94 17.49 -5.10
C ARG A 213 12.39 16.60 -6.25
#